data_AF-A0A5M9ZBA7-F1
#
_entry.id   AF-A0A5M9ZBA7-F1
#
_cell.length_a   1.000
_cell.length_b   1.000
_cell.length_c   1.000
_cell.angle_alpha   90.00
_cell.angle_beta   90.00
_cell.angle_gamma   90.00
#
_symmetry.space_group_name_H-M   'P 1'
#
loop_
_entity.id
_entity.type
_entity.pdbx_description
1 polymer ?
#
loop_
_entity_poly.entity_id
_entity_poly.type
_entity_poly.pdbx_seq_one_letter_code
_entity_poly.pdbx_strand_id
1 'polypeptide(L)' 'MVSDYSIRVFFYMSDPQCYGVRAAIDEDTTTVRITLYEGALPDAPTECTTLAASASLLVTTRDPVGARSVVSGN' A
#
# COMPACT_ATOMS: atom_id res chain seq x y z
N MET A 1 -7.38 -9.76 8.61
CA MET A 1 -6.34 -10.53 9.34
C MET A 1 -5.18 -10.79 8.41
N VAL A 2 -3.96 -10.93 8.92
CA VAL A 2 -2.81 -11.38 8.11
C VAL A 2 -2.86 -12.91 8.03
N SER A 3 -2.53 -13.44 6.85
CA SER A 3 -2.47 -14.85 6.46
C SER A 3 -1.22 -15.08 5.60
N ASP A 4 -0.93 -16.34 5.28
CA ASP A 4 0.20 -16.72 4.42
C ASP A 4 0.17 -16.11 3.01
N TYR A 5 -0.99 -15.61 2.57
CA TYR A 5 -1.21 -14.99 1.25
C TYR A 5 -1.43 -13.48 1.34
N SER A 6 -0.99 -12.85 2.42
CA SER A 6 -1.23 -11.42 2.61
C SER A 6 -0.10 -10.73 3.34
N ILE A 7 0.13 -9.47 2.98
CA ILE A 7 1.17 -8.62 3.58
C ILE A 7 0.47 -7.36 4.08
N ARG A 8 0.74 -6.98 5.32
CA ARG A 8 0.31 -5.68 5.85
C ARG A 8 1.45 -4.69 5.71
N VAL A 9 1.22 -3.65 4.91
CA VAL A 9 2.16 -2.57 4.67
C VAL A 9 1.76 -1.40 5.54
N PHE A 10 2.70 -0.87 6.32
CA PHE A 10 2.53 0.35 7.11
C PHE A 10 3.28 1.48 6.43
N PHE A 11 2.65 2.64 6.33
CA PHE A 11 3.21 3.81 5.63
C PHE A 11 2.64 5.11 6.20
N TYR A 12 3.27 6.23 5.84
CA TYR A 12 2.69 7.55 6.04
C TYR A 12 2.02 8.00 4.74
N MET A 13 0.90 8.70 4.87
CA MET A 13 0.18 9.32 3.78
C MET A 13 -0.25 10.73 4.16
N SER A 14 -0.64 11.50 3.16
CA SER A 14 -1.26 12.81 3.31
C SER A 14 -2.66 12.69 3.96
N ASP A 15 -3.37 13.80 4.10
CA ASP A 15 -4.71 13.81 4.72
C ASP A 15 -5.64 12.76 4.07
N PRO A 16 -6.11 11.74 4.82
CA PRO A 16 -6.94 10.67 4.27
C PRO A 16 -8.35 11.13 3.84
N GLN A 17 -8.76 12.37 4.16
CA GLN A 17 -9.96 12.98 3.59
C GLN A 17 -9.73 13.52 2.17
N CYS A 18 -8.48 13.71 1.78
CA CYS A 18 -8.10 14.28 0.49
C CYS A 18 -7.36 13.30 -0.43
N TYR A 19 -6.61 12.38 0.15
CA TYR A 19 -5.74 11.48 -0.58
C TYR A 19 -6.10 10.02 -0.28
N GLY A 20 -5.98 9.19 -1.32
CA GLY A 20 -6.09 7.74 -1.22
C GLY A 20 -4.78 7.09 -1.64
N VAL A 21 -4.53 5.90 -1.10
CA VAL A 21 -3.37 5.09 -1.48
C VAL A 21 -3.84 3.76 -2.04
N ARG A 22 -3.28 3.36 -3.18
CA ARG A 22 -3.43 2.01 -3.74
C ARG A 22 -2.08 1.32 -3.84
N ALA A 23 -2.08 0.00 -3.75
CA ALA A 23 -0.90 -0.81 -3.99
C ALA A 23 -0.96 -1.47 -5.38
N ALA A 24 0.18 -1.54 -6.07
CA ALA A 24 0.39 -2.50 -7.13
C ALA A 24 1.32 -3.61 -6.62
N ILE A 25 0.99 -4.85 -6.96
CA ILE A 25 1.73 -6.02 -6.54
C ILE A 25 2.28 -6.70 -7.80
N ASP A 26 3.60 -6.86 -7.83
CA ASP A 26 4.31 -7.65 -8.84
C ASP A 26 4.98 -8.84 -8.14
N GLU A 27 4.71 -10.05 -8.63
CA GLU A 27 5.13 -11.28 -7.95
C GLU A 27 5.85 -12.21 -8.91
N ASP A 28 6.99 -12.70 -8.44
CA ASP A 28 7.70 -13.84 -9.01
C ASP A 28 7.90 -14.94 -7.96
N THR A 29 8.65 -15.99 -8.33
CA THR A 29 8.86 -17.17 -7.49
C THR A 29 9.69 -16.89 -6.22
N THR A 30 10.41 -15.76 -6.18
CA THR A 30 11.35 -15.39 -5.12
C THR A 30 11.03 -14.06 -4.46
N THR A 31 10.26 -13.18 -5.11
CA THR A 31 10.06 -11.79 -4.70
C THR A 31 8.60 -11.38 -4.84
N VAL A 32 8.12 -10.61 -3.85
CA VAL A 32 6.89 -9.84 -3.90
C VAL A 32 7.26 -8.36 -3.83
N ARG A 33 7.07 -7.65 -4.93
CA ARG A 33 7.31 -6.21 -5.03
C ARG A 33 6.00 -5.46 -4.82
N ILE A 34 6.00 -4.53 -3.88
CA ILE A 34 4.83 -3.70 -3.56
C ILE A 34 5.15 -2.23 -3.86
N THR A 35 4.45 -1.63 -4.82
CA THR A 35 4.52 -0.18 -5.09
C THR A 35 3.27 0.49 -4.55
N LEU A 36 3.44 1.50 -3.70
CA LEU A 36 2.34 2.34 -3.22
C LEU A 36 2.19 3.58 -4.10
N TYR A 37 0.98 3.89 -4.49
CA TYR A 37 0.62 5.10 -5.22
C TYR A 37 -0.35 5.91 -4.39
N GLU A 38 0.06 7.10 -3.99
CA GLU A 38 -0.82 8.10 -3.40
C GLU A 38 -1.38 9.01 -4.50
N GLY A 39 -2.65 9.38 -4.38
CA GLY A 39 -3.29 10.34 -5.28
C GLY A 39 -4.49 11.01 -4.64
N ALA A 40 -4.88 12.17 -5.18
CA ALA A 40 -6.07 12.88 -4.71
C ALA A 40 -7.34 12.07 -4.98
N LEU A 41 -8.27 12.08 -4.02
CA LEU A 41 -9.60 11.52 -4.18
C LEU A 41 -10.41 12.35 -5.19
N PRO A 42 -11.31 11.74 -5.99
CA PRO A 42 -12.11 12.48 -6.97
C PRO A 42 -12.93 13.63 -6.37
N ASP A 43 -13.43 13.45 -5.14
CA ASP A 43 -14.26 14.41 -4.41
C ASP A 43 -13.47 15.14 -3.31
N ALA A 44 -12.14 15.21 -3.43
CA ALA A 44 -11.31 15.91 -2.44
C ALA A 44 -11.69 17.41 -2.37
N PRO A 45 -11.71 18.00 -1.17
CA PRO A 45 -11.95 19.43 -1.02
C PRO A 45 -10.84 20.25 -1.70
N THR A 46 -11.14 21.49 -2.08
CA THR A 46 -10.17 22.41 -2.70
C THR A 46 -8.99 22.71 -1.79
N GLU A 47 -9.22 22.72 -0.47
CA GLU A 47 -8.19 22.93 0.54
C GLU A 47 -8.05 21.65 1.39
N CYS A 48 -6.81 21.20 1.53
CA CYS A 48 -6.45 20.00 2.29
C CYS A 48 -5.50 20.37 3.41
N THR A 49 -5.67 19.75 4.57
CA THR A 49 -4.77 19.96 5.70
C THR A 49 -3.41 19.34 5.40
N THR A 50 -2.34 20.07 5.65
CA THR A 50 -0.98 19.51 5.59
C THR A 50 -0.73 18.66 6.84
N LEU A 51 -0.94 17.36 6.73
CA LEU A 51 -0.69 16.39 7.79
C LEU A 51 -0.07 15.11 7.23
N ALA A 52 0.69 14.40 8.06
CA ALA A 52 1.19 13.06 7.78
C ALA A 52 0.43 12.06 8.68
N ALA A 53 -0.46 11.27 8.09
CA ALA A 53 -1.22 10.24 8.78
C ALA A 53 -0.49 8.91 8.70
N SER A 54 -0.43 8.17 9.81
CA SER A 54 -0.03 6.77 9.78
C SER A 54 -1.18 5.91 9.26
N ALA A 55 -0.88 5.04 8.30
CA ALA A 55 -1.86 4.18 7.64
C ALA A 55 -1.31 2.78 7.42
N SER A 56 -2.21 1.85 7.08
CA SER A 56 -1.81 0.54 6.60
C SER A 56 -2.75 -0.02 5.55
N LEU A 57 -2.20 -0.80 4.63
CA LEU A 57 -2.96 -1.56 3.62
C LEU A 57 -2.65 -3.04 3.78
N LEU A 58 -3.69 -3.86 3.68
CA LEU A 58 -3.54 -5.30 3.57
C LEU A 58 -3.57 -5.65 2.09
N VAL A 59 -2.43 -6.08 1.54
CA VAL A 59 -2.35 -6.57 0.17
C VAL A 59 -2.44 -8.10 0.17
N THR A 60 -3.00 -8.64 -0.91
CA THR A 60 -3.08 -10.08 -1.14
C THR A 60 -2.11 -10.48 -2.24
N THR A 61 -1.53 -11.67 -2.09
CA THR A 61 -0.58 -12.27 -3.05
C THR A 61 -1.23 -13.47 -3.72
N ARG A 62 -0.83 -13.75 -4.96
CA ARG A 62 -1.29 -14.90 -5.74
C ARG A 62 -0.80 -16.22 -5.14
N ASP A 63 0.47 -16.24 -4.74
CA ASP A 63 1.11 -17.39 -4.08
C ASP A 63 1.35 -17.11 -2.59
N PRO A 64 1.65 -18.13 -1.75
CA PRO A 64 2.05 -17.90 -0.36
C PRO A 64 3.31 -17.05 -0.28
N VAL A 65 3.39 -16.10 0.66
CA VAL A 65 4.58 -15.26 0.86
C VAL A 65 5.79 -16.13 1.23
N GLY A 66 5.64 -17.03 2.20
CA GLY A 66 6.66 -18.03 2.55
C GLY A 66 8.05 -17.42 2.76
N ALA A 67 9.04 -17.93 2.03
CA ALA A 67 10.43 -17.45 2.06
C ALA A 67 10.74 -16.37 1.01
N ARG A 68 9.73 -15.85 0.28
CA ARG A 68 9.93 -14.83 -0.75
C ARG A 68 10.34 -13.50 -0.10
N SER A 69 11.23 -12.77 -0.75
CA SER A 69 11.63 -11.45 -0.32
C SER A 69 10.50 -10.45 -0.60
N VAL A 70 10.16 -9.63 0.39
CA VAL A 70 9.20 -8.54 0.22
C VAL A 70 9.97 -7.24 0.07
N VAL A 71 9.81 -6.57 -1.08
CA VAL A 71 10.58 -5.37 -1.43
C VAL A 71 9.65 -4.23 -1.84
N SER A 72 10.08 -3.00 -1.58
CA SER A 72 9.40 -1.82 -2.14
C SER A 72 9.61 -1.76 -3.65
N GLY A 73 8.56 -1.41 -4.38
CA GLY A 73 8.71 -0.90 -5.73
C GLY A 73 9.16 0.55 -5.73
N ASN A 74 9.73 0.97 -6.87
CA ASN A 74 10.03 2.38 -7.15
C ASN A 74 8.81 3.06 -7.76
#